data_AF-A0A7S3INU9-F1
#
_entry.id   AF-A0A7S3INU9-F1
#
_cell.length_a   1.000
_cell.length_b   1.000
_cell.length_c   1.000
_cell.angle_alpha   90.00
_cell.angle_beta   90.00
_cell.angle_gamma   90.00
#
_symmetry.space_group_name_H-M   'P 1'
#
loop_
_entity.id
_entity.type
_entity.pdbx_description
1 polymer ?
#
loop_
_entity_poly.entity_id
_entity_poly.type
_entity_poly.pdbx_seq_one_letter_code
_entity_poly.pdbx_strand_id
1 'polypeptide(L)'
;MVIQMGIPENPAKHALYKTGNNSADMAVTWYFENMADESLNLPLRIKKAGGSGPGSQEVDPEKLMLLTSMGLPEKKCKKALLACDQNVERASDWVFSHMDDPDSDGDSVMANQEESKEASEYVCNKPGVYKLQSFITHLGASVHAGHYVCHVKKEVEGQPTWVYFNDAKVAATTEPPIGKGYLYFLEKK
;
A
#
# COMPACT_ATOMS: atom_id res chain seq x y z
N MET A 1 44.26 -3.51 3.42
CA MET A 1 45.19 -2.92 2.44
C MET A 1 44.60 -1.69 1.75
N VAL A 2 43.57 -1.79 0.91
CA VAL A 2 42.99 -0.62 0.20
C VAL A 2 42.50 0.50 1.14
N ILE A 3 41.83 0.15 2.24
CA ILE A 3 41.38 1.12 3.27
C ILE A 3 42.57 1.74 4.02
N GLN A 4 43.64 0.97 4.23
CA GLN A 4 44.87 1.48 4.89
C GLN A 4 45.64 2.47 4.02
N MET A 5 45.36 2.51 2.71
CA MET A 5 45.93 3.47 1.75
C MET A 5 45.14 4.78 1.67
N GLY A 6 44.12 4.97 2.52
CA GLY A 6 43.36 6.23 2.63
C GLY A 6 42.06 6.28 1.83
N ILE A 7 41.64 5.17 1.20
CA ILE A 7 40.38 5.11 0.46
C ILE A 7 39.22 4.84 1.42
N PRO A 8 38.11 5.62 1.35
CA PRO A 8 36.92 5.39 2.18
C PRO A 8 36.32 4.00 1.96
N GLU A 9 35.66 3.47 2.98
CA GLU A 9 35.22 2.06 3.01
C GLU A 9 34.25 1.70 1.87
N ASN A 10 33.28 2.56 1.56
CA ASN A 10 32.27 2.27 0.54
C ASN A 10 32.88 2.24 -0.88
N PRO A 11 33.64 3.27 -1.32
CA PRO A 11 34.36 3.22 -2.59
C PRO A 11 35.35 2.05 -2.69
N ALA A 12 36.04 1.70 -1.60
CA ALA A 12 36.94 0.55 -1.58
C ALA A 12 36.19 -0.76 -1.89
N LYS A 13 35.00 -0.94 -1.33
CA LYS A 13 34.16 -2.12 -1.64
C LYS A 13 33.69 -2.10 -3.11
N HIS A 14 33.28 -0.94 -3.65
CA HIS A 14 32.90 -0.79 -5.08
C HIS A 14 34.07 -1.14 -6.01
N ALA A 15 35.27 -0.64 -5.70
CA ALA A 15 36.47 -0.90 -6.48
C ALA A 15 36.87 -2.38 -6.47
N LEU A 16 36.81 -3.03 -5.31
CA LEU A 16 37.07 -4.47 -5.20
C LEU A 16 36.02 -5.29 -5.95
N TYR A 17 34.76 -4.89 -5.90
CA TYR A 17 33.69 -5.57 -6.63
C TYR A 17 33.89 -5.49 -8.14
N LYS A 18 34.25 -4.31 -8.67
CA LYS A 18 34.45 -4.08 -10.10
C LYS A 18 35.73 -4.71 -10.64
N THR A 19 36.76 -4.80 -9.83
CA THR A 19 38.05 -5.44 -10.20
C THR A 19 38.06 -6.95 -9.97
N GLY A 20 36.94 -7.55 -9.53
CA GLY A 20 36.83 -8.99 -9.34
C GLY A 20 37.70 -9.53 -8.20
N ASN A 21 38.03 -8.69 -7.20
CA ASN A 21 38.85 -9.05 -6.03
C ASN A 21 40.24 -9.62 -6.38
N ASN A 22 40.81 -9.25 -7.53
CA ASN A 22 42.02 -9.86 -8.07
C ASN A 22 43.32 -9.32 -7.47
N SER A 23 43.41 -8.01 -7.21
CA SER A 23 44.55 -7.42 -6.49
C SER A 23 44.19 -6.07 -5.83
N ALA A 24 44.89 -5.73 -4.76
CA ALA A 24 44.69 -4.46 -4.06
C ALA A 24 45.11 -3.26 -4.93
N ASP A 25 46.21 -3.38 -5.68
CA ASP A 25 46.72 -2.30 -6.52
C ASP A 25 45.76 -1.98 -7.69
N MET A 26 45.14 -2.99 -8.30
CA MET A 26 44.12 -2.76 -9.33
C MET A 26 42.88 -2.06 -8.78
N ALA A 27 42.44 -2.40 -7.56
CA ALA A 27 41.31 -1.72 -6.92
C ALA A 27 41.65 -0.24 -6.61
N VAL A 28 42.89 0.05 -6.22
CA VAL A 28 43.36 1.44 -5.98
C VAL A 28 43.38 2.24 -7.28
N THR A 29 43.94 1.68 -8.36
CA THR A 29 43.95 2.33 -9.68
C THR A 29 42.54 2.62 -10.18
N TRP A 30 41.64 1.64 -10.07
CA TRP A 30 40.24 1.81 -10.46
C TRP A 30 39.53 2.88 -9.62
N TYR A 31 39.81 2.97 -8.31
CA TYR A 31 39.27 4.02 -7.46
C TYR A 31 39.73 5.40 -7.89
N PHE A 32 41.02 5.61 -8.18
CA PHE A 32 41.51 6.92 -8.63
C PHE A 32 40.94 7.35 -9.98
N GLU A 33 40.65 6.39 -10.87
CA GLU A 33 39.98 6.66 -12.15
C GLU A 33 38.49 7.03 -11.99
N ASN A 34 37.83 6.54 -10.93
CA ASN A 34 36.39 6.69 -10.72
C ASN A 34 36.04 7.53 -9.48
N MET A 35 37.01 8.19 -8.84
CA MET A 35 36.83 8.93 -7.58
C MET A 35 35.85 10.11 -7.67
N ALA A 36 35.53 10.56 -8.89
CA ALA A 36 34.57 11.63 -9.14
C ALA A 36 33.10 11.17 -9.07
N ASP A 37 32.85 9.86 -9.02
CA ASP A 37 31.50 9.31 -8.92
C ASP A 37 31.02 9.27 -7.47
N GLU A 38 30.14 10.21 -7.13
CA GLU A 38 29.54 10.35 -5.79
C GLU A 38 28.70 9.13 -5.40
N SER A 39 28.24 8.32 -6.37
CA SER A 39 27.49 7.09 -6.11
C SER A 39 28.33 5.99 -5.44
N LEU A 40 29.66 6.07 -5.51
CA LEU A 40 30.58 5.15 -4.83
C LEU A 40 30.55 5.29 -3.31
N ASN A 41 30.06 6.42 -2.79
CA ASN A 41 29.89 6.63 -1.35
C ASN A 41 28.63 5.93 -0.80
N LEU A 42 27.71 5.51 -1.68
CA LEU A 42 26.52 4.76 -1.29
C LEU A 42 26.86 3.31 -0.96
N PRO A 43 26.14 2.69 0.00
CA PRO A 43 26.34 1.29 0.35
C PRO A 43 26.13 0.41 -0.89
N LEU A 44 27.13 -0.43 -1.17
CA LEU A 44 27.09 -1.39 -2.26
C LEU A 44 25.90 -2.35 -2.11
N ARG A 45 24.94 -2.24 -3.04
CA ARG A 45 23.87 -3.23 -3.19
C ARG A 45 24.31 -4.29 -4.19
N ILE A 46 25.08 -5.27 -3.71
CA ILE A 46 25.37 -6.47 -4.47
C ILE A 46 24.14 -7.38 -4.47
N LYS A 47 23.58 -7.68 -5.65
CA LYS A 47 22.74 -8.88 -5.83
C LYS A 47 23.64 -10.07 -5.51
N LYS A 48 23.57 -10.53 -4.27
CA LYS A 48 24.39 -11.62 -3.76
C LYS A 48 24.11 -12.87 -4.59
N ALA A 49 25.02 -13.21 -5.52
CA ALA A 49 25.06 -14.54 -6.08
C ALA A 49 25.44 -15.49 -4.93
N GLY A 50 24.43 -16.12 -4.32
CA GLY A 50 24.63 -17.23 -3.41
C GLY A 50 25.09 -16.88 -1.99
N GLY A 51 24.30 -16.10 -1.24
CA GLY A 51 24.40 -16.23 0.20
C GLY A 51 23.14 -15.82 0.91
N SER A 52 22.47 -16.82 1.47
CA SER A 52 21.59 -16.77 2.64
C SER A 52 21.00 -15.38 2.92
N GLY A 53 19.98 -15.01 2.14
CA GLY A 53 18.84 -14.31 2.73
C GLY A 53 18.12 -15.27 3.68
N PRO A 54 17.12 -14.81 4.46
CA PRO A 54 16.18 -15.76 5.06
C PRO A 54 15.72 -16.66 3.90
N GLY A 55 15.81 -17.97 4.11
CA GLY A 55 16.06 -18.92 3.05
C GLY A 55 15.12 -18.82 1.85
N SER A 56 15.37 -19.68 0.88
CA SER A 56 14.27 -20.33 0.17
C SER A 56 13.33 -20.98 1.20
N GLN A 57 12.58 -20.17 1.95
CA GLN A 57 11.36 -20.56 2.60
C GLN A 57 10.43 -20.80 1.43
N GLU A 58 10.29 -22.08 1.07
CA GLU A 58 9.19 -22.48 0.23
C GLU A 58 7.92 -21.90 0.87
N VAL A 59 7.23 -21.10 0.07
CA VAL A 59 5.96 -20.53 0.48
C VAL A 59 5.03 -21.70 0.73
N ASP A 60 4.47 -21.77 1.92
CA ASP A 60 3.50 -22.79 2.29
C ASP A 60 2.35 -22.79 1.25
N PRO A 61 2.16 -23.88 0.49
CA PRO A 61 1.19 -23.94 -0.59
C PRO A 61 -0.25 -23.73 -0.09
N GLU A 62 -0.55 -24.12 1.16
CA GLU A 62 -1.89 -23.94 1.74
C GLU A 62 -2.17 -22.45 1.99
N LYS A 63 -1.18 -21.71 2.51
CA LYS A 63 -1.28 -20.26 2.75
C LYS A 63 -1.32 -19.46 1.45
N LEU A 64 -0.58 -19.91 0.45
CA LEU A 64 -0.63 -19.33 -0.88
C LEU A 64 -2.00 -19.56 -1.54
N MET A 65 -2.56 -20.76 -1.43
CA MET A 65 -3.91 -21.06 -1.90
C MET A 65 -4.97 -20.21 -1.20
N LEU A 66 -4.83 -19.98 0.11
CA LEU A 66 -5.77 -19.13 0.86
C LEU A 66 -5.77 -17.68 0.33
N LEU A 67 -4.60 -17.07 0.15
CA LEU A 67 -4.50 -15.71 -0.39
C LEU A 67 -4.95 -15.63 -1.86
N THR A 68 -4.59 -16.64 -2.66
CA THR A 68 -4.99 -16.69 -4.07
C THR A 68 -6.50 -16.91 -4.22
N SER A 69 -7.11 -17.66 -3.30
CA SER A 69 -8.57 -17.86 -3.24
C SER A 69 -9.32 -16.57 -2.84
N MET A 70 -8.65 -15.61 -2.19
CA MET A 70 -9.19 -14.25 -1.97
C MET A 70 -9.15 -13.38 -3.23
N GLY A 71 -8.64 -13.89 -4.35
CA GLY A 71 -8.48 -13.17 -5.62
C GLY A 71 -7.18 -12.36 -5.71
N LEU A 72 -6.23 -12.59 -4.81
CA LEU A 72 -4.92 -11.93 -4.85
C LEU A 72 -3.97 -12.65 -5.82
N PRO A 73 -3.15 -11.91 -6.60
CA PRO A 73 -2.28 -12.52 -7.59
C PRO A 73 -1.16 -13.34 -6.94
N GLU A 74 -0.99 -14.59 -7.40
CA GLU A 74 -0.10 -15.59 -6.80
C GLU A 74 1.34 -15.10 -6.60
N LYS A 75 1.88 -14.32 -7.56
CA LYS A 75 3.24 -13.76 -7.48
C LYS A 75 3.38 -12.73 -6.34
N LYS A 76 2.37 -11.88 -6.14
CA LYS A 76 2.36 -10.92 -5.02
C LYS A 76 2.13 -11.66 -3.69
N CYS A 77 1.27 -12.68 -3.66
CA CYS A 77 1.08 -13.52 -2.48
C CYS A 77 2.38 -14.22 -2.05
N LYS A 78 3.18 -14.74 -2.99
CA LYS A 78 4.50 -15.32 -2.68
C LYS A 78 5.46 -14.27 -2.10
N LYS A 79 5.54 -13.09 -2.72
CA LYS A 79 6.38 -11.97 -2.23
C LYS A 79 5.95 -11.53 -0.83
N ALA A 80 4.65 -11.40 -0.60
CA ALA A 80 4.07 -11.00 0.67
C ALA A 80 4.29 -12.03 1.78
N LEU A 81 4.11 -13.33 1.47
CA LEU A 81 4.36 -14.41 2.43
C LEU A 81 5.85 -14.51 2.79
N LEU A 82 6.76 -14.22 1.86
CA LEU A 82 8.19 -14.12 2.14
C LEU A 82 8.53 -12.88 2.98
N ALA A 83 7.88 -11.75 2.72
CA ALA A 83 8.09 -10.51 3.48
C ALA A 83 7.47 -10.55 4.89
N CYS A 84 6.45 -11.39 5.10
CA CYS A 84 5.66 -11.48 6.33
C CYS A 84 5.89 -12.76 7.12
N ASP A 85 7.02 -13.44 6.93
CA ASP A 85 7.41 -14.67 7.65
C ASP A 85 6.31 -15.76 7.61
N GLN A 86 5.67 -15.93 6.44
CA GLN A 86 4.54 -16.83 6.20
C GLN A 86 3.29 -16.58 7.08
N ASN A 87 3.08 -15.35 7.56
CA ASN A 87 1.85 -14.94 8.22
C ASN A 87 0.82 -14.46 7.18
N VAL A 88 -0.34 -15.12 7.10
CA VAL A 88 -1.39 -14.82 6.12
C VAL A 88 -2.00 -13.43 6.32
N GLU A 89 -2.28 -13.05 7.57
CA GLU A 89 -2.93 -11.76 7.90
C GLU A 89 -2.02 -10.58 7.60
N ARG A 90 -0.72 -10.71 7.88
CA ARG A 90 0.26 -9.68 7.52
C ARG A 90 0.53 -9.68 6.02
N ALA A 91 0.52 -10.85 5.38
CA ALA A 91 0.71 -10.95 3.94
C ALA A 91 -0.45 -10.33 3.17
N SER A 92 -1.71 -10.49 3.61
CA SER A 92 -2.86 -9.86 2.96
C SER A 92 -2.77 -8.33 3.04
N ASP A 93 -2.50 -7.77 4.22
CA ASP A 93 -2.27 -6.32 4.40
C ASP A 93 -1.07 -5.81 3.58
N TRP A 94 0.01 -6.60 3.52
CA TRP A 94 1.17 -6.28 2.70
C TRP A 94 0.82 -6.25 1.20
N VAL A 95 0.03 -7.21 0.72
CA VAL A 95 -0.43 -7.21 -0.67
C VAL A 95 -1.29 -5.97 -0.93
N PHE A 96 -2.26 -5.64 -0.07
CA PHE A 96 -3.13 -4.48 -0.25
C PHE A 96 -2.37 -3.15 -0.25
N SER A 97 -1.38 -3.01 0.63
CA SER A 97 -0.53 -1.81 0.71
C SER A 97 0.48 -1.68 -0.43
N HIS A 98 0.76 -2.77 -1.17
CA HIS A 98 1.74 -2.81 -2.27
C HIS A 98 1.10 -3.27 -3.59
N MET A 99 -0.21 -3.11 -3.77
CA MET A 99 -0.89 -3.48 -5.02
C MET A 99 -0.36 -2.67 -6.21
N ASP A 100 0.05 -1.43 -5.97
CA ASP A 100 0.49 -0.47 -7.00
C ASP A 100 1.98 -0.60 -7.38
N ASP A 101 2.74 -1.54 -6.79
CA ASP A 101 4.15 -1.74 -7.11
C ASP A 101 4.32 -2.50 -8.44
N PRO A 102 4.81 -1.83 -9.52
CA PRO A 102 4.94 -2.43 -10.86
C PRO A 102 6.03 -3.50 -10.94
N ASP A 103 6.95 -3.59 -9.95
CA ASP A 103 8.06 -4.55 -9.96
C ASP A 103 7.62 -6.02 -9.72
N SER A 104 6.31 -6.30 -9.62
CA SER A 104 5.77 -7.67 -9.45
C SER A 104 4.93 -8.17 -10.62
N ASP A 105 4.74 -7.36 -11.66
CA ASP A 105 3.88 -7.69 -12.80
C ASP A 105 4.68 -8.34 -13.94
N GLY A 106 5.01 -9.61 -13.76
CA GLY A 106 5.16 -10.52 -14.89
C GLY A 106 3.95 -11.45 -14.89
N ASP A 107 3.18 -11.53 -15.97
CA ASP A 107 1.97 -12.37 -16.14
C ASP A 107 0.81 -12.11 -15.16
N SER A 108 0.03 -11.09 -15.47
CA SER A 108 -1.41 -11.09 -15.20
C SER A 108 -2.15 -11.72 -16.39
N VAL A 109 -2.22 -13.05 -16.47
CA VAL A 109 -3.28 -13.72 -17.25
C VAL A 109 -4.56 -13.68 -16.42
N MET A 110 -5.17 -12.49 -16.35
CA MET A 110 -6.56 -12.32 -15.90
C MET A 110 -7.48 -12.78 -17.03
N ALA A 111 -7.73 -14.09 -17.09
CA ALA A 111 -8.87 -14.65 -17.80
C ALA A 111 -10.11 -14.57 -16.90
N ASN A 112 -10.63 -13.35 -16.71
CA ASN A 112 -12.07 -13.17 -16.60
C ASN A 112 -12.44 -11.75 -17.07
N GLN A 113 -13.22 -11.70 -18.14
CA GLN A 113 -13.75 -10.50 -18.74
C GLN A 113 -14.85 -9.91 -17.84
N GLU A 114 -14.46 -9.17 -16.81
CA GLU A 114 -15.26 -8.05 -16.32
C GLU A 114 -14.27 -6.93 -16.04
N GLU A 115 -14.48 -5.78 -16.68
CA GLU A 115 -13.63 -4.60 -16.67
C GLU A 115 -13.00 -4.33 -15.30
N SER A 116 -11.75 -4.76 -15.10
CA SER A 116 -10.86 -4.21 -14.10
C SER A 116 -10.56 -2.79 -14.55
N LYS A 117 -11.46 -1.86 -14.26
CA LYS A 117 -11.11 -0.45 -14.17
C LYS A 117 -9.96 -0.42 -13.18
N GLU A 118 -8.75 -0.25 -13.71
CA GLU A 118 -7.65 0.33 -12.95
C GLU A 118 -8.28 1.40 -12.07
N ALA A 119 -8.04 1.35 -10.76
CA ALA A 119 -8.38 2.47 -9.90
C ALA A 119 -7.42 3.61 -10.29
N SER A 120 -7.61 4.15 -11.50
CA SER A 120 -7.07 5.42 -11.92
C SER A 120 -7.34 6.35 -10.77
N GLU A 121 -6.28 6.90 -10.21
CA GLU A 121 -6.34 7.95 -9.20
C GLU A 121 -7.55 8.84 -9.56
N TYR A 122 -8.57 8.91 -8.69
CA TYR A 122 -9.81 9.58 -9.05
C TYR A 122 -9.53 11.09 -9.19
N VAL A 123 -9.11 11.51 -10.37
CA VAL A 123 -8.81 12.91 -10.67
C VAL A 123 -10.11 13.59 -11.02
N CYS A 124 -10.78 14.09 -9.99
CA CYS A 124 -11.94 14.95 -10.16
C CYS A 124 -11.50 16.35 -10.63
N ASN A 125 -11.43 16.56 -11.95
CA ASN A 125 -11.21 17.87 -12.56
C ASN A 125 -12.45 18.80 -12.55
N LYS A 126 -13.48 18.47 -11.77
CA LYS A 126 -14.71 19.29 -11.64
C LYS A 126 -14.64 20.11 -10.35
N PRO A 127 -15.22 21.34 -10.31
CA PRO A 127 -15.26 22.13 -9.09
C PRO A 127 -15.87 21.30 -7.95
N GLY A 128 -15.26 21.37 -6.77
CA GLY A 128 -15.63 20.59 -5.57
C GLY A 128 -16.96 21.03 -4.95
N VAL A 129 -18.02 21.02 -5.75
CA VAL A 129 -19.39 21.33 -5.32
C VAL A 129 -20.06 20.01 -4.94
N TYR A 130 -20.42 19.91 -3.66
CA TYR A 130 -21.07 18.73 -3.12
C TYR A 130 -22.40 19.10 -2.48
N LYS A 131 -23.31 18.13 -2.45
CA LYS A 131 -24.61 18.18 -1.78
C LYS A 131 -24.59 17.19 -0.63
N LEU A 132 -25.03 17.64 0.55
CA LEU A 132 -25.15 16.73 1.70
C LEU A 132 -26.22 15.67 1.42
N GLN A 133 -25.83 14.39 1.47
CA GLN A 133 -26.70 13.25 1.18
C GLN A 133 -27.12 12.54 2.47
N SER A 134 -26.19 12.28 3.37
CA SER A 134 -26.49 11.69 4.68
C SER A 134 -25.45 12.05 5.73
N PHE A 135 -25.80 11.82 7.00
CA PHE A 135 -24.86 11.96 8.10
C PHE A 135 -25.21 11.03 9.26
N ILE A 136 -24.20 10.63 10.01
CA ILE A 136 -24.28 9.79 11.20
C ILE A 136 -24.04 10.68 12.41
N THR A 137 -24.87 10.54 13.44
CA THR A 137 -24.77 11.27 14.71
C THR A 137 -24.49 10.30 15.84
N HIS A 138 -23.49 10.63 16.67
CA HIS A 138 -23.26 9.95 17.94
C HIS A 138 -24.01 10.69 19.05
N LEU A 139 -25.04 10.05 19.62
CA LEU A 139 -25.81 10.59 20.73
C LEU A 139 -25.18 10.12 22.05
N GLY A 140 -24.35 10.97 22.64
CA GLY A 140 -23.74 10.68 23.94
C GLY A 140 -22.64 11.69 24.26
N ALA A 141 -22.41 11.93 25.55
CA ALA A 141 -21.32 12.80 26.02
C ALA A 141 -19.97 12.05 26.12
N SER A 142 -19.98 10.71 26.11
CA SER A 142 -18.79 9.86 26.22
C SER A 142 -18.37 9.31 24.86
N VAL A 143 -17.07 9.17 24.62
CA VAL A 143 -16.55 8.46 23.43
C VAL A 143 -16.66 6.94 23.55
N HIS A 144 -16.81 6.42 24.78
CA HIS A 144 -16.89 4.99 25.06
C HIS A 144 -18.33 4.46 25.08
N ALA A 145 -19.32 5.36 25.14
CA ALA A 145 -20.72 5.00 25.23
C ALA A 145 -21.61 6.10 24.63
N GLY A 146 -22.52 5.67 23.77
CA GLY A 146 -23.56 6.49 23.19
C GLY A 146 -24.36 5.68 22.17
N HIS A 147 -25.23 6.37 21.43
CA HIS A 147 -26.14 5.74 20.49
C HIS A 147 -25.98 6.33 19.09
N TYR A 148 -25.76 5.49 18.08
CA TYR A 148 -25.60 5.96 16.71
C TYR A 148 -26.93 6.00 15.98
N VAL A 149 -27.20 7.14 15.36
CA VAL A 149 -28.39 7.36 14.53
C VAL A 149 -27.95 7.98 13.22
N CYS A 150 -28.66 7.71 12.13
CA CYS A 150 -28.33 8.30 10.84
C CYS A 150 -29.53 9.05 10.24
N HIS A 151 -29.21 10.11 9.51
CA HIS A 151 -30.16 10.90 8.76
C HIS A 151 -29.78 10.80 7.29
N VAL A 152 -30.71 10.33 6.47
CA VAL A 152 -30.49 10.14 5.04
C VAL A 152 -31.51 10.98 4.28
N LYS A 153 -31.05 11.79 3.34
CA LYS A 153 -31.93 12.50 2.42
C LYS A 153 -32.41 11.53 1.35
N LYS A 154 -33.70 11.21 1.36
CA LYS A 154 -34.34 10.32 0.39
C LYS A 154 -35.48 11.05 -0.31
N GLU A 155 -35.79 10.61 -1.52
CA GLU A 155 -36.96 11.07 -2.24
C GLU A 155 -38.16 10.21 -1.78
N VAL A 156 -39.09 10.84 -1.07
CA VAL A 156 -40.34 10.20 -0.61
C VAL A 156 -41.46 10.97 -1.30
N GLU A 157 -42.31 10.27 -2.05
CA GLU A 157 -43.41 10.87 -2.82
C GLU A 157 -42.97 11.99 -3.79
N GLY A 158 -41.77 11.87 -4.38
CA GLY A 158 -41.23 12.85 -5.31
C GLY A 158 -40.66 14.11 -4.64
N GLN A 159 -40.59 14.15 -3.31
CA GLN A 159 -40.01 15.26 -2.56
C GLN A 159 -38.77 14.83 -1.75
N PRO A 160 -37.68 15.62 -1.77
CA PRO A 160 -36.47 15.31 -1.02
C PRO A 160 -36.69 15.53 0.48
N THR A 161 -36.96 14.44 1.20
CA THR A 161 -37.28 14.43 2.63
C THR A 161 -36.14 13.81 3.43
N TRP A 162 -35.87 14.34 4.62
CA TRP A 162 -34.91 13.74 5.53
C TRP A 162 -35.56 12.60 6.30
N VAL A 163 -34.90 11.45 6.31
CA VAL A 163 -35.36 10.27 7.02
C VAL A 163 -34.37 9.95 8.14
N TYR A 164 -34.89 9.91 9.36
CA TYR A 164 -34.21 9.52 10.56
C TYR A 164 -34.29 8.00 10.73
N PHE A 165 -33.14 7.36 10.85
CA PHE A 165 -33.00 5.94 11.13
C PHE A 165 -32.38 5.76 12.51
N ASN A 166 -33.12 5.05 13.36
CA ASN A 166 -32.73 4.68 14.70
C ASN A 166 -33.10 3.22 14.93
N ASP A 167 -32.19 2.31 14.60
CA ASP A 167 -32.39 0.87 14.60
C ASP A 167 -33.67 0.48 13.85
N ALA A 168 -34.64 -0.13 14.54
CA ALA A 168 -35.93 -0.51 13.97
C ALA A 168 -36.89 0.66 13.72
N LYS A 169 -36.60 1.86 14.24
CA LYS A 169 -37.44 3.04 14.10
C LYS A 169 -36.98 3.89 12.92
N VAL A 170 -37.89 4.09 11.97
CA VAL A 170 -37.69 4.94 10.80
C VAL A 170 -38.75 6.03 10.81
N ALA A 171 -38.33 7.29 10.75
CA ALA A 171 -39.24 8.44 10.78
C ALA A 171 -38.81 9.51 9.78
N ALA A 172 -39.75 10.16 9.12
CA ALA A 172 -39.46 11.38 8.38
C ALA A 172 -39.23 12.54 9.37
N THR A 173 -38.22 13.37 9.12
CA THR A 173 -37.94 14.58 9.88
C THR A 173 -37.89 15.78 8.96
N THR A 174 -38.51 16.88 9.37
CA THR A 174 -38.45 18.16 8.66
C THR A 174 -37.22 18.98 9.08
N GLU A 175 -36.76 18.79 10.32
CA GLU A 175 -35.63 19.51 10.91
C GLU A 175 -34.54 18.53 11.38
N PRO A 176 -33.70 18.04 10.47
CA PRO A 176 -32.54 17.24 10.84
C PRO A 176 -31.50 18.10 11.61
N PRO A 177 -30.83 17.57 12.64
CA PRO A 177 -29.81 18.28 13.41
C PRO A 177 -28.46 18.35 12.66
N ILE A 178 -28.47 18.96 11.47
CA ILE A 178 -27.28 19.17 10.64
C ILE A 178 -26.29 20.03 11.42
N GLY A 179 -25.03 19.58 11.55
CA GLY A 179 -23.99 20.23 12.33
C GLY A 179 -23.63 19.50 13.64
N LYS A 180 -24.50 18.60 14.11
CA LYS A 180 -24.22 17.71 15.26
C LYS A 180 -23.79 16.30 14.87
N GLY A 181 -23.68 16.03 13.57
CA GLY A 181 -23.19 14.75 13.05
C GLY A 181 -21.72 14.52 13.34
N TYR A 182 -21.36 13.26 13.53
CA TYR A 182 -19.99 12.76 13.66
C TYR A 182 -19.36 12.49 12.29
N LEU A 183 -20.11 11.86 11.38
CA LEU A 183 -19.65 11.53 10.03
C LEU A 183 -20.64 12.05 8.99
N TYR A 184 -20.15 12.67 7.92
CA TYR A 184 -20.97 13.25 6.85
C TYR A 184 -20.64 12.62 5.51
N PHE A 185 -21.67 12.27 4.75
CA PHE A 185 -21.57 11.77 3.39
C PHE A 185 -22.08 12.85 2.45
N LEU A 186 -21.17 13.34 1.62
CA LEU A 186 -21.45 14.35 0.62
C LEU A 186 -21.44 13.69 -0.75
N GLU A 187 -22.54 13.85 -1.47
CA GLU A 187 -22.67 13.42 -2.84
C GLU A 187 -22.21 14.55 -3.75
N LYS A 188 -21.35 14.21 -4.72
CA LYS A 188 -20.88 15.19 -5.70
C LYS A 188 -22.03 15.58 -6.62
N LYS A 189 -22.19 16.88 -6.88
CA LYS A 189 -23.22 17.41 -7.78
C LYS A 189 -22.87 17.19 -9.25
#